data_AF-A0A6G1SYD4-F1
#
_entry.id   AF-A0A6G1SYD4-F1
#
_cell.length_a   1.000
_cell.length_b   1.000
_cell.length_c   1.000
_cell.angle_alpha   90.00
_cell.angle_beta   90.00
_cell.angle_gamma   90.00
#
_symmetry.space_group_name_H-M   'P 1'
#
loop_
_entity.id
_entity.type
_entity.pdbx_description
1 polymer ?
#
loop_
_entity_poly.entity_id
_entity_poly.type
_entity_poly.pdbx_seq_one_letter_code
_entity_poly.pdbx_strand_id
1 'polypeptide(L)'
;MSRSLQSDDGPRSETRWPRNALGRTLLIGTPLALATLELFHPLYRSDALRQLLPVADRWLLVHVLQAPLIALLALAVYRSVDDLAGRAARIARIGALAFGLLYVAHDSVAGIATGVLAREAASRPLEQRAAVASAIDRLFSDPLVGGGASVLTLAASAAWLTAVLAAAVALRGAGAHRVAVVLVGLSALLFPLGHTPPNAQLALGCLAAGFAVHAFGPAPRGGAPRPHPGDADR
;
A
#
# COMPACT_ATOMS: atom_id res chain seq x y z
N MET A 1 -43.55 -20.02 37.84
CA MET A 1 -42.70 -20.71 36.84
C MET A 1 -41.98 -19.65 36.02
N SER A 2 -40.76 -19.30 36.44
CA SER A 2 -39.92 -18.27 35.82
C SER A 2 -38.94 -18.94 34.87
N ARG A 3 -39.02 -18.64 33.56
CA ARG A 3 -37.99 -19.02 32.59
C ARG A 3 -36.84 -18.02 32.71
N SER A 4 -35.75 -18.48 33.32
CA SER A 4 -34.42 -17.90 33.19
C SER A 4 -34.04 -17.87 31.70
N LEU A 5 -33.94 -16.66 31.12
CA LEU A 5 -33.29 -16.45 29.83
C LEU A 5 -31.79 -16.50 30.09
N GLN A 6 -31.21 -17.65 29.81
CA GLN A 6 -29.77 -17.85 29.69
C GLN A 6 -29.24 -16.88 28.64
N SER A 7 -28.39 -15.94 29.07
CA SER A 7 -27.60 -15.11 28.16
C SER A 7 -26.58 -16.03 27.49
N ASP A 8 -26.76 -16.21 26.19
CA ASP A 8 -25.88 -16.98 25.33
C ASP A 8 -24.60 -16.16 25.04
N ASP A 9 -23.75 -16.03 26.05
CA ASP A 9 -22.41 -15.45 25.95
C ASP A 9 -21.43 -16.50 25.39
N GLY A 10 -21.62 -16.86 24.13
CA GLY A 10 -20.64 -17.62 23.36
C GLY A 10 -19.32 -16.82 23.18
N PRO A 11 -18.17 -17.50 22.96
CA PRO A 11 -16.86 -16.86 22.98
C PRO A 11 -16.67 -15.91 21.77
N ARG A 12 -16.89 -14.61 21.98
CA ARG A 12 -16.70 -13.55 20.96
C ARG A 12 -15.25 -13.02 20.86
N SER A 13 -14.24 -13.81 21.17
CA SER A 13 -12.86 -13.29 21.35
C SER A 13 -11.87 -13.56 20.23
N GLU A 14 -12.18 -14.37 19.20
CA GLU A 14 -11.18 -14.77 18.19
C GLU A 14 -11.38 -14.19 16.77
N THR A 15 -12.52 -13.58 16.48
CA THR A 15 -12.90 -13.17 15.10
C THR A 15 -12.69 -11.68 14.80
N ARG A 16 -12.19 -10.90 15.74
CA ARG A 16 -11.98 -9.45 15.53
C ARG A 16 -10.81 -9.21 14.59
N TRP A 17 -11.09 -8.89 13.33
CA TRP A 17 -10.11 -8.35 12.38
C TRP A 17 -9.37 -7.16 13.03
N PRO A 18 -8.04 -7.04 12.89
CA PRO A 18 -7.13 -7.83 12.06
C PRO A 18 -6.50 -9.05 12.76
N ARG A 19 -7.10 -9.60 13.83
CA ARG A 19 -6.44 -10.62 14.67
C ARG A 19 -6.46 -12.04 14.10
N ASN A 20 -7.23 -12.30 13.05
CA ASN A 20 -7.22 -13.60 12.38
C ASN A 20 -6.00 -13.74 11.43
N ALA A 21 -5.66 -14.98 11.06
CA ALA A 21 -4.48 -15.26 10.26
C ALA A 21 -4.50 -14.55 8.89
N LEU A 22 -5.64 -14.57 8.21
CA LEU A 22 -5.82 -13.92 6.90
C LEU A 22 -5.57 -12.40 6.97
N GLY A 23 -6.08 -11.72 8.00
CA GLY A 23 -5.86 -10.30 8.17
C GLY A 23 -4.41 -9.93 8.45
N ARG A 24 -3.73 -10.74 9.26
CA ARG A 24 -2.30 -10.59 9.50
C ARG A 24 -1.48 -10.82 8.23
N THR A 25 -1.81 -11.86 7.45
CA THR A 25 -1.15 -12.12 6.17
C THR A 25 -1.34 -10.97 5.20
N LEU A 26 -2.54 -10.40 5.09
CA LEU A 26 -2.78 -9.24 4.23
C LEU A 26 -2.00 -8.01 4.72
N LEU A 27 -2.13 -7.65 6.00
CA LEU A 27 -1.56 -6.42 6.55
C LEU A 27 -0.03 -6.45 6.60
N ILE A 28 0.55 -7.58 6.99
CA ILE A 28 2.00 -7.69 7.22
C ILE A 28 2.68 -8.32 6.00
N GLY A 29 2.10 -9.38 5.46
CA GLY A 29 2.68 -10.11 4.33
C GLY A 29 2.75 -9.27 3.06
N THR A 30 1.72 -8.48 2.76
CA THR A 30 1.71 -7.66 1.54
C THR A 30 2.84 -6.62 1.48
N PRO A 31 3.01 -5.71 2.47
CA PRO A 31 4.11 -4.75 2.41
C PRO A 31 5.48 -5.44 2.40
N LEU A 32 5.66 -6.57 3.09
CA LEU A 32 6.92 -7.32 3.04
C LEU A 32 7.17 -7.98 1.68
N ALA A 33 6.14 -8.54 1.05
CA ALA A 33 6.23 -9.12 -0.29
C ALA A 33 6.59 -8.05 -1.32
N LEU A 34 5.94 -6.88 -1.25
CA LEU A 34 6.29 -5.76 -2.11
C LEU A 34 7.71 -5.26 -1.83
N ALA A 35 8.11 -5.06 -0.57
CA ALA A 35 9.46 -4.63 -0.21
C ALA A 35 10.54 -5.57 -0.75
N THR A 36 10.25 -6.87 -0.76
CA THR A 36 11.11 -7.92 -1.29
C THR A 36 11.18 -7.85 -2.81
N LEU A 37 10.05 -7.67 -3.50
CA LEU A 37 10.01 -7.51 -4.96
C LEU A 37 10.83 -6.29 -5.40
N GLU A 38 10.71 -5.16 -4.70
CA GLU A 38 11.42 -3.92 -5.03
C GLU A 38 12.96 -4.06 -4.95
N LEU A 39 13.49 -5.06 -4.24
CA LEU A 39 14.94 -5.33 -4.25
C LEU A 39 15.47 -5.72 -5.64
N PHE A 40 14.59 -6.20 -6.52
CA PHE A 40 14.93 -6.59 -7.88
C PHE A 40 14.67 -5.48 -8.91
N HIS A 41 14.11 -4.34 -8.48
CA HIS A 41 13.78 -3.22 -9.36
C HIS A 41 15.06 -2.61 -9.95
N PRO A 42 15.25 -2.63 -11.28
CA PRO A 42 16.40 -1.96 -11.91
C PRO A 42 16.35 -0.45 -11.65
N LEU A 43 17.46 0.17 -11.28
CA LEU A 43 17.52 1.62 -11.15
C LEU A 43 17.63 2.26 -12.52
N TYR A 44 16.75 3.23 -12.78
CA TYR A 44 16.78 4.06 -13.97
C TYR A 44 17.23 5.49 -13.62
N ARG A 45 18.13 6.07 -14.41
CA ARG A 45 18.61 7.45 -14.22
C ARG A 45 18.53 8.32 -15.48
N SER A 46 18.85 7.79 -16.67
CA SER A 46 18.84 8.51 -17.97
C SER A 46 19.09 7.54 -19.14
N ASP A 47 18.81 7.92 -20.39
CA ASP A 47 18.96 7.04 -21.57
C ASP A 47 18.14 5.73 -21.43
N ALA A 48 16.81 5.88 -21.46
CA ALA A 48 15.84 4.86 -21.08
C ALA A 48 16.04 3.54 -21.82
N LEU A 49 16.19 3.57 -23.14
CA LEU A 49 16.32 2.33 -23.88
C LEU A 49 17.65 1.61 -23.58
N ARG A 50 18.78 2.33 -23.52
CA ARG A 50 20.07 1.69 -23.25
C ARG A 50 20.12 1.02 -21.89
N GLN A 51 19.51 1.65 -20.87
CA GLN A 51 19.47 1.09 -19.52
C GLN A 51 18.46 -0.06 -19.40
N LEU A 52 17.34 -0.01 -20.13
CA LEU A 52 16.30 -1.04 -20.07
C LEU A 52 16.64 -2.29 -20.89
N LEU A 53 17.29 -2.17 -22.05
CA LEU A 53 17.63 -3.30 -22.93
C LEU A 53 18.24 -4.51 -22.21
N PRO A 54 19.31 -4.38 -21.39
CA PRO A 54 19.94 -5.53 -20.73
C PRO A 54 19.08 -6.14 -19.61
N VAL A 55 17.99 -5.48 -19.20
CA VAL A 55 17.20 -5.84 -18.03
C VAL A 55 15.69 -5.88 -18.32
N ALA A 56 15.29 -5.88 -19.60
CA ALA A 56 13.91 -5.67 -20.01
C ALA A 56 12.94 -6.69 -19.42
N ASP A 57 13.33 -7.97 -19.40
CA ASP A 57 12.53 -9.03 -18.78
C ASP A 57 12.39 -8.84 -17.27
N ARG A 58 13.47 -8.44 -16.58
CA ARG A 58 13.42 -8.19 -15.14
C ARG A 58 12.57 -6.96 -14.81
N TRP A 59 12.72 -5.89 -15.59
CA TRP A 59 11.90 -4.69 -15.48
C TRP A 59 10.41 -5.04 -15.62
N LEU A 60 10.06 -5.71 -16.72
CA LEU A 60 8.67 -6.10 -16.97
C LEU A 60 8.12 -7.04 -15.88
N LEU A 61 8.90 -8.03 -15.44
CA LEU A 61 8.50 -8.95 -14.39
C LEU A 61 8.21 -8.24 -13.07
N VAL A 62 9.09 -7.32 -12.65
CA VAL A 62 8.90 -6.53 -11.42
C VAL A 62 7.59 -5.75 -11.50
N HIS A 63 7.36 -4.99 -12.57
CA HIS A 63 6.14 -4.18 -12.70
C HIS A 63 4.86 -5.03 -12.83
N VAL A 64 4.91 -6.17 -13.54
CA VAL A 64 3.74 -7.07 -13.63
C VAL A 64 3.37 -7.66 -12.26
N LEU A 65 4.36 -7.99 -11.42
CA LEU A 65 4.11 -8.49 -10.05
C LEU A 65 3.79 -7.37 -9.05
N GLN A 66 4.30 -6.17 -9.29
CA GLN A 66 4.09 -4.97 -8.47
C GLN A 66 2.64 -4.51 -8.54
N ALA A 67 2.02 -4.49 -9.73
CA ALA A 67 0.64 -4.07 -9.91
C ALA A 67 -0.37 -4.77 -8.95
N PRO A 68 -0.44 -6.13 -8.87
CA PRO A 68 -1.33 -6.79 -7.92
C PRO A 68 -0.89 -6.58 -6.46
N LEU A 69 0.41 -6.50 -6.16
CA LEU A 69 0.89 -6.24 -4.80
C LEU A 69 0.54 -4.83 -4.30
N ILE A 70 0.54 -3.83 -5.18
CA ILE A 70 0.08 -2.48 -4.88
C ILE A 70 -1.43 -2.45 -4.62
N ALA A 71 -2.22 -3.18 -5.41
CA ALA A 71 -3.65 -3.31 -5.16
C ALA A 71 -3.93 -3.98 -3.80
N LEU A 72 -3.17 -5.02 -3.45
CA LEU A 72 -3.22 -5.65 -2.13
C LEU A 72 -2.76 -4.69 -1.02
N LEU A 73 -1.76 -3.84 -1.28
CA LEU A 73 -1.25 -2.88 -0.30
C LEU A 73 -2.30 -1.80 -0.01
N ALA A 74 -2.96 -1.28 -1.04
CA ALA A 74 -4.12 -0.41 -0.90
C ALA A 74 -5.23 -1.09 -0.08
N LEU A 75 -5.52 -2.36 -0.37
CA LEU A 75 -6.49 -3.13 0.40
C LEU A 75 -6.05 -3.31 1.87
N ALA A 76 -4.77 -3.53 2.13
CA ALA A 76 -4.23 -3.63 3.49
C ALA A 76 -4.44 -2.33 4.27
N VAL A 77 -4.12 -1.17 3.68
CA VAL A 77 -4.36 0.15 4.30
C VAL A 77 -5.85 0.37 4.52
N TYR A 78 -6.70 0.11 3.52
CA TYR A 78 -8.15 0.20 3.65
C TYR A 78 -8.66 -0.65 4.84
N ARG A 79 -8.24 -1.91 4.88
CA ARG A 79 -8.68 -2.89 5.88
C ARG A 79 -8.11 -2.64 7.26
N SER A 80 -7.03 -1.87 7.39
CA SER A 80 -6.46 -1.49 8.70
C SER A 80 -7.39 -0.59 9.52
N VAL A 81 -8.38 0.03 8.87
CA VAL A 81 -9.31 0.98 9.50
C VAL A 81 -10.78 0.67 9.19
N ASP A 82 -11.08 -0.48 8.60
CA ASP A 82 -12.41 -0.78 8.05
C ASP A 82 -13.51 -0.85 9.12
N ASP A 83 -13.18 -1.38 10.29
CA ASP A 83 -14.06 -1.44 11.46
C ASP A 83 -14.10 -0.12 12.26
N LEU A 84 -13.33 0.90 11.83
CA LEU A 84 -13.27 2.19 12.50
C LEU A 84 -14.23 3.21 11.88
N ALA A 85 -14.98 3.87 12.76
CA ALA A 85 -15.85 4.99 12.42
C ALA A 85 -15.08 6.33 12.43
N GLY A 86 -15.70 7.36 11.82
CA GLY A 86 -15.19 8.74 11.85
C GLY A 86 -14.53 9.20 10.55
N ARG A 87 -14.21 10.51 10.52
CA ARG A 87 -13.70 11.21 9.32
C ARG A 87 -12.35 10.66 8.87
N ALA A 88 -11.42 10.45 9.80
CA ALA A 88 -10.08 9.94 9.49
C ALA A 88 -10.13 8.56 8.83
N ALA A 89 -10.92 7.62 9.38
CA ALA A 89 -11.07 6.29 8.81
C ALA A 89 -11.70 6.32 7.41
N ARG A 90 -12.69 7.20 7.18
CA ARG A 90 -13.28 7.41 5.84
C ARG A 90 -12.27 7.96 4.84
N ILE A 91 -11.48 8.97 5.22
CA ILE A 91 -10.44 9.55 4.37
C ILE A 91 -9.38 8.50 4.04
N ALA A 92 -8.95 7.71 5.02
CA ALA A 92 -7.99 6.63 4.83
C ALA A 92 -8.47 5.60 3.79
N ARG A 93 -9.74 5.14 3.89
CA ARG A 93 -10.33 4.20 2.95
C ARG A 93 -10.40 4.76 1.52
N ILE A 94 -10.89 5.99 1.35
CA ILE A 94 -10.99 6.63 0.03
C ILE A 94 -9.60 6.85 -0.56
N GLY A 95 -8.66 7.38 0.24
CA GLY A 95 -7.29 7.61 -0.19
C GLY A 95 -6.58 6.31 -0.60
N ALA A 96 -6.79 5.21 0.14
CA ALA A 96 -6.19 3.92 -0.19
C ALA A 96 -6.69 3.39 -1.54
N LEU A 97 -8.00 3.48 -1.81
CA LEU A 97 -8.56 3.09 -3.11
C LEU A 97 -8.03 3.97 -4.25
N ALA A 98 -7.96 5.30 -4.03
CA ALA A 98 -7.40 6.23 -5.00
C ALA A 98 -5.93 5.93 -5.28
N PHE A 99 -5.13 5.68 -4.24
CA PHE A 99 -3.73 5.27 -4.38
C PHE A 99 -3.58 4.01 -5.23
N GLY A 100 -4.32 2.95 -4.88
CA GLY A 100 -4.24 1.68 -5.62
C GLY A 100 -4.56 1.86 -7.11
N LEU A 101 -5.62 2.61 -7.41
CA LEU A 101 -6.02 2.91 -8.79
C LEU A 101 -4.96 3.73 -9.54
N LEU A 102 -4.54 4.85 -8.97
CA LEU A 102 -3.61 5.78 -9.61
C LEU A 102 -2.22 5.17 -9.78
N TYR A 103 -1.74 4.42 -8.79
CA TYR A 103 -0.44 3.78 -8.86
C TYR A 103 -0.44 2.65 -9.88
N VAL A 104 -1.47 1.79 -9.94
CA VAL A 104 -1.58 0.76 -10.99
C VAL A 104 -1.64 1.38 -12.38
N ALA A 105 -2.34 2.51 -12.55
CA ALA A 105 -2.34 3.25 -13.80
C ALA A 105 -0.94 3.78 -14.16
N HIS A 106 -0.22 4.38 -13.20
CA HIS A 106 1.17 4.80 -13.39
C HIS A 106 2.07 3.64 -13.78
N ASP A 107 1.99 2.53 -13.05
CA ASP A 107 2.83 1.34 -13.24
C ASP A 107 2.57 0.67 -14.60
N SER A 108 1.33 0.73 -15.07
CA SER A 108 0.96 0.24 -16.41
C SER A 108 1.66 1.03 -17.53
N VAL A 109 1.85 2.34 -17.34
CA VAL A 109 2.51 3.23 -18.31
C VAL A 109 4.03 3.18 -18.14
N ALA A 110 4.52 3.57 -16.97
CA ALA A 110 5.94 3.76 -16.72
C ALA A 110 6.71 2.44 -16.59
N GLY A 111 6.06 1.39 -16.10
CA GLY A 111 6.67 0.07 -15.87
C GLY A 111 6.36 -0.93 -16.97
N ILE A 112 5.08 -1.29 -17.13
CA ILE A 112 4.67 -2.38 -18.02
C ILE A 112 4.84 -2.01 -19.49
N ALA A 113 4.31 -0.87 -19.95
CA ALA A 113 4.40 -0.49 -21.36
C ALA A 113 5.87 -0.28 -21.80
N THR A 114 6.68 0.39 -20.99
CA THR A 114 8.11 0.58 -21.28
C THR A 114 8.88 -0.75 -21.25
N GLY A 115 8.53 -1.68 -20.37
CA GLY A 115 9.11 -3.02 -20.31
C GLY A 115 8.81 -3.85 -21.56
N VAL A 116 7.55 -3.81 -22.02
CA VAL A 116 7.14 -4.47 -23.27
C VAL A 116 7.91 -3.89 -24.46
N LEU A 117 8.00 -2.56 -24.55
CA LEU A 117 8.76 -1.89 -25.61
C LEU A 117 10.25 -2.22 -25.56
N ALA A 118 10.87 -2.20 -24.37
CA ALA A 118 12.29 -2.53 -24.21
C ALA A 118 12.58 -3.99 -24.59
N ARG A 119 11.70 -4.91 -24.22
CA ARG A 119 11.83 -6.33 -24.59
C ARG A 119 11.69 -6.53 -26.08
N GLU A 120 10.76 -5.83 -26.73
CA GLU A 120 10.64 -5.85 -28.18
C GLU A 120 11.87 -5.26 -28.87
N ALA A 121 12.43 -4.16 -28.35
CA ALA A 121 13.66 -3.57 -28.92
C ALA A 121 14.88 -4.49 -28.83
N ALA A 122 14.93 -5.37 -27.81
CA ALA A 122 16.05 -6.29 -27.61
C ALA A 122 16.21 -7.29 -28.78
N SER A 123 15.11 -7.66 -29.43
CA SER A 123 15.11 -8.59 -30.58
C SER A 123 15.28 -7.90 -31.94
N ARG A 124 15.33 -6.56 -31.98
CA ARG A 124 15.34 -5.76 -33.23
C ARG A 124 16.74 -5.35 -33.66
N PRO A 125 16.99 -5.17 -34.99
CA PRO A 125 18.20 -4.53 -35.51
C PRO A 125 18.40 -3.12 -34.94
N LEU A 126 19.65 -2.66 -34.82
CA LEU A 126 19.99 -1.38 -34.21
C LEU A 126 19.22 -0.20 -34.83
N GLU A 127 19.07 -0.20 -36.16
CA GLU A 127 18.37 0.84 -36.92
C GLU A 127 16.89 0.97 -36.53
N GLN A 128 16.26 -0.12 -36.09
CA GLN A 128 14.85 -0.14 -35.67
C GLN A 128 14.66 0.24 -34.19
N ARG A 129 15.74 0.31 -33.40
CA ARG A 129 15.69 0.63 -31.96
C ARG A 129 15.46 2.11 -31.69
N ALA A 130 15.83 2.99 -32.62
CA ALA A 130 15.68 4.45 -32.45
C ALA A 130 14.21 4.87 -32.27
N ALA A 131 13.28 4.27 -33.03
CA ALA A 131 11.85 4.54 -32.88
C ALA A 131 11.32 4.08 -31.51
N VAL A 132 11.79 2.91 -31.02
CA VAL A 132 11.38 2.39 -29.71
C VAL A 132 11.95 3.24 -28.58
N ALA A 133 13.20 3.72 -28.70
CA ALA A 133 13.78 4.66 -27.75
C ALA A 133 12.93 5.92 -27.63
N SER A 134 12.55 6.51 -28.76
CA SER A 134 11.70 7.71 -28.77
C SER A 134 10.33 7.44 -28.13
N ALA A 135 9.73 6.27 -28.34
CA ALA A 135 8.46 5.91 -27.71
C ALA A 135 8.59 5.78 -26.18
N ILE A 136 9.64 5.10 -25.69
CA ILE A 136 9.91 4.97 -24.26
C ILE A 136 10.17 6.35 -23.62
N ASP A 137 11.00 7.18 -24.25
CA ASP A 137 11.31 8.53 -23.75
C ASP A 137 10.05 9.38 -23.64
N ARG A 138 9.16 9.33 -24.65
CA ARG A 138 7.87 10.04 -24.62
C ARG A 138 6.99 9.58 -23.46
N LEU A 139 6.91 8.27 -23.21
CA LEU A 139 6.15 7.72 -22.09
C LEU A 139 6.71 8.19 -20.75
N PHE A 140 8.03 8.28 -20.59
CA PHE A 140 8.64 8.78 -19.35
C PHE A 140 8.54 10.29 -19.18
N SER A 141 8.60 11.05 -20.27
CA SER A 141 8.56 12.52 -20.22
C SER A 141 7.15 13.10 -20.26
N ASP A 142 6.11 12.27 -20.43
CA ASP A 142 4.74 12.74 -20.50
C ASP A 142 4.32 13.40 -19.16
N PRO A 143 3.91 14.68 -19.15
CA PRO A 143 3.62 15.39 -17.92
C PRO A 143 2.34 14.89 -17.21
N LEU A 144 1.46 14.17 -17.90
CA LEU A 144 0.21 13.66 -17.33
C LEU A 144 0.39 12.27 -16.74
N VAL A 145 1.06 11.36 -17.46
CA VAL A 145 1.10 9.94 -17.10
C VAL A 145 2.51 9.37 -16.90
N GLY A 146 3.55 10.13 -17.25
CA GLY A 146 4.93 9.66 -17.36
C GLY A 146 5.87 10.07 -16.24
N GLY A 147 6.75 9.16 -15.83
CA GLY A 147 7.90 9.49 -14.98
C GLY A 147 7.57 9.98 -13.56
N GLY A 148 8.61 10.32 -12.81
CA GLY A 148 8.53 10.59 -11.36
C GLY A 148 7.78 11.86 -10.95
N ALA A 149 7.51 12.77 -11.90
CA ALA A 149 6.92 14.08 -11.63
C ALA A 149 5.63 14.37 -12.41
N SER A 150 5.06 13.38 -13.11
CA SER A 150 3.75 13.57 -13.76
C SER A 150 2.63 13.81 -12.78
N VAL A 151 1.54 14.39 -13.27
CA VAL A 151 0.28 14.56 -12.53
C VAL A 151 -0.17 13.23 -11.91
N LEU A 152 -0.09 12.12 -12.66
CA LEU A 152 -0.48 10.80 -12.17
C LEU A 152 0.39 10.34 -10.99
N THR A 153 1.71 10.49 -11.08
CA THR A 153 2.64 10.11 -10.00
C THR A 153 2.44 10.97 -8.76
N LEU A 154 2.26 12.28 -8.94
CA LEU A 154 1.99 13.22 -7.85
C LEU A 154 0.65 12.93 -7.17
N ALA A 155 -0.40 12.64 -7.96
CA ALA A 155 -1.71 12.27 -7.45
C ALA A 155 -1.66 10.95 -6.67
N ALA A 156 -0.96 9.92 -7.18
CA ALA A 156 -0.76 8.66 -6.48
C ALA A 156 -0.02 8.87 -5.15
N SER A 157 1.04 9.67 -5.16
CA SER A 157 1.83 10.03 -3.97
C SER A 157 1.00 10.78 -2.92
N ALA A 158 0.18 11.74 -3.35
CA ALA A 158 -0.71 12.49 -2.49
C ALA A 158 -1.81 11.59 -1.89
N ALA A 159 -2.37 10.67 -2.69
CA ALA A 159 -3.34 9.69 -2.23
C ALA A 159 -2.75 8.75 -1.18
N TRP A 160 -1.52 8.26 -1.39
CA TRP A 160 -0.78 7.46 -0.41
C TRP A 160 -0.60 8.21 0.91
N LEU A 161 0.00 9.40 0.85
CA LEU A 161 0.29 10.21 2.02
C LEU A 161 -0.99 10.49 2.82
N THR A 162 -2.06 10.89 2.12
CA THR A 162 -3.37 11.14 2.72
C THR A 162 -3.94 9.88 3.37
N ALA A 163 -3.90 8.75 2.67
CA ALA A 163 -4.46 7.49 3.15
C ALA A 163 -3.78 7.02 4.43
N VAL A 164 -2.44 6.96 4.42
CA VAL A 164 -1.66 6.36 5.50
C VAL A 164 -1.59 7.28 6.71
N LEU A 165 -1.51 8.60 6.54
CA LEU A 165 -1.62 9.54 7.66
C LEU A 165 -3.01 9.52 8.30
N ALA A 166 -4.07 9.50 7.49
CA ALA A 166 -5.43 9.39 8.01
C ALA A 166 -5.64 8.04 8.73
N ALA A 167 -5.02 6.96 8.24
CA ALA A 167 -5.04 5.67 8.91
C ALA A 167 -4.33 5.73 10.27
N ALA A 168 -3.14 6.34 10.33
CA ALA A 168 -2.41 6.54 11.59
C ALA A 168 -3.24 7.33 12.62
N VAL A 169 -3.92 8.39 12.18
CA VAL A 169 -4.82 9.19 13.02
C VAL A 169 -6.03 8.36 13.51
N ALA A 170 -6.67 7.60 12.62
CA ALA A 170 -7.80 6.74 12.97
C ALA A 170 -7.39 5.66 13.98
N LEU A 171 -6.27 4.98 13.73
CA LEU A 171 -5.70 3.98 14.64
C LEU A 171 -5.38 4.60 16.00
N ARG A 172 -4.80 5.81 16.03
CA ARG A 172 -4.53 6.50 17.29
C ARG A 172 -5.81 6.85 18.06
N GLY A 173 -6.84 7.32 17.36
CA GLY A 173 -8.15 7.60 17.94
C GLY A 173 -8.84 6.37 18.50
N ALA A 174 -8.56 5.19 17.92
CA ALA A 174 -9.02 3.89 18.40
C ALA A 174 -8.15 3.29 19.53
N GLY A 175 -7.15 4.01 20.02
CA GLY A 175 -6.30 3.58 21.13
C GLY A 175 -5.12 2.69 20.74
N ALA A 176 -4.72 2.66 19.45
CA ALA A 176 -3.52 1.94 19.04
C ALA A 176 -2.26 2.47 19.73
N HIS A 177 -1.29 1.56 19.95
CA HIS A 177 -0.03 1.88 20.61
C HIS A 177 0.77 2.95 19.84
N ARG A 178 1.45 3.85 20.57
CA ARG A 178 2.16 4.99 19.97
C ARG A 178 3.20 4.57 18.93
N VAL A 179 3.91 3.47 19.19
CA VAL A 179 4.92 2.92 18.26
C VAL A 179 4.28 2.51 16.94
N ALA A 180 3.12 1.86 16.95
CA ALA A 180 2.42 1.49 15.71
C ALA A 180 2.08 2.75 14.89
N VAL A 181 1.54 3.77 15.54
CA VAL A 181 1.16 5.04 14.90
C VAL A 181 2.37 5.75 14.30
N VAL A 182 3.50 5.80 15.02
CA VAL A 182 4.74 6.41 14.52
C VAL A 182 5.27 5.65 13.31
N LEU A 183 5.31 4.31 13.36
CA LEU A 183 5.80 3.48 12.25
C LEU A 183 4.92 3.61 11.00
N VAL A 184 3.59 3.58 11.16
CA VAL A 184 2.65 3.83 10.04
C VAL A 184 2.84 5.25 9.49
N GLY A 185 3.00 6.26 10.35
CA GLY A 185 3.26 7.65 9.93
C GLY A 185 4.58 7.82 9.17
N LEU A 186 5.66 7.16 9.60
CA LEU A 186 6.94 7.16 8.89
C LEU A 186 6.82 6.54 7.50
N SER A 187 6.05 5.44 7.38
CA SER A 187 5.76 4.83 6.07
C SER A 187 5.10 5.82 5.09
N ALA A 188 4.17 6.65 5.59
CA ALA A 188 3.49 7.65 4.78
C ALA A 188 4.47 8.66 4.15
N LEU A 189 5.54 9.01 4.87
CA LEU A 189 6.54 9.99 4.46
C LEU A 189 7.63 9.40 3.57
N LEU A 190 8.03 8.15 3.82
CA LEU A 190 9.17 7.53 3.14
C LEU A 190 8.82 7.02 1.73
N PHE A 191 7.62 6.44 1.53
CA PHE A 191 7.25 5.85 0.24
C PHE A 191 7.22 6.88 -0.91
N PRO A 192 6.67 8.11 -0.73
CA PRO A 192 6.70 9.12 -1.78
C PRO A 192 8.10 9.63 -2.16
N LEU A 193 9.10 9.47 -1.28
CA LEU A 193 10.49 9.84 -1.60
C LEU A 193 11.15 8.84 -2.56
N GLY A 194 10.53 7.69 -2.78
CA GLY A 194 10.97 6.69 -3.75
C GLY A 194 10.37 5.32 -3.44
N HIS A 195 9.76 4.71 -4.45
CA HIS A 195 9.32 3.32 -4.38
C HIS A 195 10.43 2.32 -4.74
N THR A 196 11.65 2.80 -5.02
CA THR A 196 12.82 1.97 -5.28
C THR A 196 13.72 1.86 -4.05
N PRO A 197 14.67 0.90 -4.03
CA PRO A 197 15.61 0.78 -2.93
C PRO A 197 16.46 2.04 -2.69
N PRO A 198 16.74 2.40 -1.42
CA PRO A 198 16.31 1.74 -0.17
C PRO A 198 14.96 2.25 0.40
N ASN A 199 14.37 3.29 -0.20
CA ASN A 199 13.23 4.00 0.38
C ASN A 199 11.99 3.12 0.49
N ALA A 200 11.72 2.27 -0.51
CA ALA A 200 10.61 1.32 -0.44
C ALA A 200 10.74 0.34 0.73
N GLN A 201 11.93 -0.22 0.97
CA GLN A 201 12.13 -1.18 2.06
C GLN A 201 11.91 -0.52 3.42
N LEU A 202 12.41 0.71 3.59
CA LEU A 202 12.18 1.47 4.82
C LEU A 202 10.70 1.79 4.99
N ALA A 203 10.03 2.30 3.95
CA ALA A 203 8.62 2.67 4.02
C ALA A 203 7.72 1.47 4.30
N LEU A 204 7.87 0.39 3.52
CA LEU A 204 7.05 -0.81 3.62
C LEU A 204 7.39 -1.63 4.87
N GLY A 205 8.66 -1.66 5.28
CA GLY A 205 9.10 -2.25 6.54
C GLY A 205 8.51 -1.53 7.75
N CYS A 206 8.51 -0.19 7.75
CA CYS A 206 7.82 0.60 8.76
C CYS A 206 6.32 0.30 8.79
N LEU A 207 5.66 0.19 7.63
CA LEU A 207 4.23 -0.13 7.57
C LEU A 207 3.94 -1.52 8.15
N ALA A 208 4.69 -2.53 7.71
CA ALA A 208 4.55 -3.91 8.16
C ALA A 208 4.77 -4.01 9.68
N ALA A 209 5.82 -3.38 10.20
CA ALA A 209 6.11 -3.34 11.63
C ALA A 209 5.01 -2.59 12.41
N GLY A 210 4.51 -1.47 11.88
CA GLY A 210 3.40 -0.72 12.47
C GLY A 210 2.13 -1.56 12.58
N PHE A 211 1.76 -2.26 11.51
CA PHE A 211 0.63 -3.19 11.52
C PHE A 211 0.86 -4.40 12.42
N ALA A 212 2.08 -4.94 12.50
CA ALA A 212 2.41 -6.01 13.43
C ALA A 212 2.23 -5.57 14.89
N VAL A 213 2.77 -4.40 15.26
CA VAL A 213 2.58 -3.83 16.61
C VAL A 213 1.10 -3.58 16.89
N HIS A 214 0.31 -3.17 15.89
CA HIS A 214 -1.14 -3.02 16.07
C HIS A 214 -1.87 -4.36 16.24
N ALA A 215 -1.51 -5.37 15.45
CA ALA A 215 -2.19 -6.67 15.40
C ALA A 215 -1.81 -7.62 16.57
N PHE A 216 -0.62 -7.46 17.13
CA PHE A 216 -0.07 -8.29 18.21
C PHE A 216 0.19 -7.53 19.51
N GLY A 217 0.11 -6.20 19.49
CA GLY A 217 0.38 -5.38 20.67
C GLY A 217 -0.66 -5.55 21.78
N PRO A 218 -0.33 -5.07 23.00
CA PRO A 218 -1.25 -5.13 24.12
C PRO A 218 -2.59 -4.46 23.77
N ALA A 219 -3.70 -5.03 24.24
CA ALA A 219 -5.01 -4.43 24.06
C ALA A 219 -5.00 -2.97 24.57
N PRO A 220 -5.76 -2.06 23.92
CA PRO A 220 -5.86 -0.68 24.37
C PRO A 220 -6.17 -0.65 25.87
N ARG A 221 -5.40 0.15 26.63
CA ARG A 221 -5.65 0.33 28.06
C ARG A 221 -7.01 0.99 28.24
N GLY A 222 -8.03 0.19 28.56
CA GLY A 222 -9.29 0.58 29.18
C GLY A 222 -10.08 1.67 28.46
N GLY A 223 -10.87 1.29 27.46
CA GLY A 223 -12.20 1.85 27.33
C GLY A 223 -13.13 0.91 28.10
N ALA A 224 -13.72 1.37 29.21
CA ALA A 224 -14.78 0.61 29.87
C ALA A 224 -15.82 0.20 28.81
N PRO A 225 -16.42 -1.01 28.90
CA PRO A 225 -17.56 -1.37 28.07
C PRO A 225 -18.57 -0.22 28.14
N ARG A 226 -19.00 0.30 26.99
CA ARG A 226 -20.11 1.26 26.99
C ARG A 226 -21.30 0.57 27.66
N PRO A 227 -21.92 1.15 28.69
CA PRO A 227 -23.10 0.55 29.31
C PRO A 227 -24.16 0.33 28.24
N HIS A 228 -24.85 -0.81 28.34
CA HIS A 228 -25.95 -1.12 27.45
C HIS A 228 -27.03 -0.05 27.66
N PRO A 229 -27.73 0.43 26.62
CA PRO A 229 -28.84 1.40 26.78
C PRO A 229 -29.98 0.95 27.72
N GLY A 230 -29.93 -0.26 28.27
CA GLY A 230 -30.92 -0.82 29.20
C GLY A 230 -30.51 -0.85 30.67
N ASP A 231 -29.29 -0.42 31.02
CA ASP A 231 -28.81 -0.45 32.42
C ASP A 231 -29.10 0.84 33.21
N ALA A 232 -29.80 1.80 32.60
CA ALA A 232 -30.16 3.07 33.25
C ALA A 232 -31.51 3.04 34.00
N ASP A 233 -32.31 1.98 33.83
CA ASP A 233 -33.70 1.91 34.31
C ASP A 233 -34.00 0.65 35.17
N ARG A 234 -33.06 0.21 36.02
CA ARG A 234 -33.33 -0.82 37.05
C ARG A 234 -32.86 -0.42 38.43
#